data_AF-A0A943KVH1-F1
#
_entry.id   AF-A0A943KVH1-F1
#
_cell.length_a   1.000
_cell.length_b   1.000
_cell.length_c   1.000
_cell.angle_alpha   90.00
_cell.angle_beta   90.00
_cell.angle_gamma   90.00
#
_symmetry.space_group_name_H-M   'P 1'
#
loop_
_entity.id
_entity.type
_entity.pdbx_description
1 polymer ?
#
loop_
_entity_poly.entity_id
_entity_poly.type
_entity_poly.pdbx_seq_one_letter_code
_entity_poly.pdbx_strand_id
1 'polypeptide(L)'
;MFNNTDISPLRTVSFFVYNTGTNTLTISLQMSPTTNNADYITDPSYNNYAIVGGDRKIITVSRFGNYTRLLYTLGATTATFSAYFNGQS
;
A
#
# COMPACT_ATOMS: atom_id res chain seq x y z
N MET A 1 -11.62 13.30 24.80
CA MET A 1 -11.59 13.83 23.42
C MET A 1 -10.83 12.83 22.58
N PHE A 2 -11.34 12.44 21.41
CA PHE A 2 -10.59 11.60 20.49
C PHE A 2 -9.59 12.47 19.72
N ASN A 3 -8.36 11.99 19.57
CA ASN A 3 -7.33 12.65 18.77
C ASN A 3 -7.36 12.10 17.34
N ASN A 4 -6.83 12.87 16.38
CA ASN A 4 -6.64 12.45 14.98
C ASN A 4 -7.94 12.01 14.28
N THR A 5 -8.99 12.83 14.42
CA THR A 5 -10.30 12.60 13.79
C THR A 5 -10.36 12.97 12.31
N ASP A 6 -9.30 13.61 11.78
CA ASP A 6 -9.23 13.98 10.37
C ASP A 6 -8.92 12.77 9.48
N ILE A 7 -9.46 12.81 8.27
CA ILE A 7 -9.35 11.79 7.23
C ILE A 7 -8.73 12.41 5.98
N SER A 8 -8.11 11.59 5.12
CA SER A 8 -7.68 12.04 3.80
C SER A 8 -8.85 12.69 3.04
N PRO A 9 -8.64 13.82 2.35
CA PRO A 9 -9.65 14.43 1.50
C PRO A 9 -9.87 13.66 0.18
N LEU A 10 -9.01 12.68 -0.14
CA LEU A 10 -9.11 11.89 -1.37
C LEU A 10 -10.22 10.84 -1.24
N ARG A 11 -11.10 10.78 -2.25
CA ARG A 11 -12.26 9.88 -2.28
C ARG A 11 -11.98 8.58 -3.03
N THR A 12 -11.15 8.65 -4.04
CA THR A 12 -10.75 7.49 -4.86
C THR A 12 -9.24 7.43 -4.89
N VAL A 13 -8.67 6.32 -4.40
CA VAL A 13 -7.23 6.13 -4.35
C VAL A 13 -6.87 4.73 -4.83
N SER A 14 -5.82 4.65 -5.65
CA SER A 14 -5.26 3.39 -6.12
C SER A 14 -3.73 3.46 -6.27
N PHE A 15 -3.09 2.31 -6.08
CA PHE A 15 -1.70 2.10 -6.46
C PHE A 15 -1.62 1.17 -7.66
N PHE A 16 -0.81 1.54 -8.65
CA PHE A 16 -0.44 0.69 -9.77
C PHE A 16 0.97 0.17 -9.52
N VAL A 17 1.10 -1.14 -9.33
CA VAL A 17 2.37 -1.80 -9.02
C VAL A 17 2.78 -2.67 -10.19
N TYR A 18 4.00 -2.50 -10.66
CA TYR A 18 4.59 -3.25 -11.77
C TYR A 18 5.84 -3.97 -11.25
N ASN A 19 5.79 -5.29 -11.09
CA ASN A 19 6.97 -6.08 -10.72
C ASN A 19 7.74 -6.42 -12.01
N THR A 20 8.70 -5.55 -12.36
CA THR A 20 9.48 -5.66 -13.61
C THR A 20 10.65 -6.64 -13.49
N GLY A 21 10.97 -7.08 -12.27
CA GLY A 21 11.96 -8.13 -12.02
C GLY A 21 11.38 -9.54 -12.16
N THR A 22 12.21 -10.53 -11.82
CA THR A 22 11.85 -11.97 -11.87
C THR A 22 11.44 -12.53 -10.52
N ASN A 23 11.87 -11.92 -9.42
CA ASN A 23 11.54 -12.35 -8.06
C ASN A 23 10.14 -11.87 -7.65
N THR A 24 9.45 -12.67 -6.83
CA THR A 24 8.13 -12.29 -6.31
C THR A 24 8.25 -11.13 -5.33
N LEU A 25 7.45 -10.08 -5.56
CA LEU A 25 7.29 -8.93 -4.67
C LEU A 25 6.12 -9.20 -3.72
N THR A 26 6.34 -9.10 -2.42
CA THR A 26 5.25 -9.17 -1.42
C THR A 26 4.95 -7.77 -0.91
N ILE A 27 3.67 -7.37 -0.94
CA ILE A 27 3.21 -6.07 -0.46
C ILE A 27 2.04 -6.18 0.52
N SER A 28 1.93 -5.18 1.39
CA SER A 28 0.79 -4.96 2.26
C SER A 28 0.29 -3.52 2.13
N LEU A 29 -1.01 -3.35 1.85
CA LEU A 29 -1.64 -2.03 1.94
C LEU A 29 -1.83 -1.67 3.41
N GLN A 30 -1.41 -0.49 3.81
CA GLN A 30 -1.53 -0.04 5.19
C GLN A 30 -2.09 1.36 5.30
N MET A 31 -2.78 1.63 6.40
CA MET A 31 -3.46 2.89 6.68
C MET A 31 -3.21 3.32 8.12
N SER A 32 -3.16 4.63 8.37
CA SER A 32 -2.93 5.20 9.69
C SER A 32 -3.63 6.57 9.87
N PRO A 33 -4.10 6.90 11.07
CA PRO A 33 -4.54 8.26 11.41
C PRO A 33 -3.37 9.22 11.68
N THR A 34 -2.15 8.71 11.86
CA THR A 34 -0.93 9.48 12.17
C THR A 34 0.23 9.10 11.24
N THR A 35 1.30 9.89 11.26
CA THR A 35 2.55 9.55 10.54
C THR A 35 3.42 8.53 11.29
N ASN A 36 3.07 8.15 12.53
CA ASN A 36 3.84 7.20 13.31
C ASN A 36 3.76 5.79 12.71
N ASN A 37 4.91 5.18 12.45
CA ASN A 37 5.02 3.87 11.81
C ASN A 37 4.34 2.74 12.58
N ALA A 38 4.29 2.83 13.92
CA ALA A 38 3.68 1.81 14.76
C ALA A 38 2.15 1.78 14.68
N ASP A 39 1.53 2.88 14.22
CA ASP A 39 0.07 3.02 14.16
C ASP A 39 -0.52 2.56 12.82
N TYR A 40 0.33 2.12 11.88
CA TYR A 40 -0.13 1.60 10.59
C TYR A 40 -0.74 0.22 10.74
N ILE A 41 -2.00 0.10 10.32
CA ILE A 41 -2.76 -1.15 10.31
C ILE A 41 -2.82 -1.66 8.88
N THR A 42 -2.62 -2.97 8.71
CA THR A 42 -2.69 -3.63 7.40
C THR A 42 -4.14 -3.86 7.00
N ASP A 43 -4.47 -3.47 5.77
CA ASP A 43 -5.73 -3.80 5.13
C ASP A 43 -5.78 -5.30 4.83
N PRO A 44 -6.79 -6.05 5.33
CA PRO A 44 -6.86 -7.49 5.14
C PRO A 44 -7.06 -7.94 3.68
N SER A 45 -7.56 -7.05 2.81
CA SER A 45 -7.71 -7.33 1.38
C SER A 45 -6.36 -7.41 0.67
N TYR A 46 -5.32 -6.80 1.24
CA TYR A 46 -3.97 -6.78 0.70
C TYR A 46 -2.95 -6.91 1.84
N ASN A 47 -2.93 -8.07 2.49
CA ASN A 47 -1.95 -8.44 3.51
C ASN A 47 -1.01 -9.51 2.96
N ASN A 48 0.29 -9.20 2.86
CA ASN A 48 1.30 -10.06 2.26
C ASN A 48 0.88 -10.56 0.86
N TYR A 49 0.29 -9.66 0.08
CA TYR A 49 -0.17 -9.95 -1.27
C TYR A 49 1.05 -10.17 -2.18
N ALA A 50 1.12 -11.34 -2.81
CA ALA A 50 2.20 -11.70 -3.71
C ALA A 50 1.94 -11.21 -5.14
N ILE A 51 2.92 -10.52 -5.72
CA ILE A 51 2.95 -10.12 -7.13
C ILE A 51 4.16 -10.82 -7.76
N VAL A 52 3.89 -11.83 -8.59
CA VAL A 52 4.95 -12.62 -9.24
C VAL A 52 5.77 -11.73 -10.19
N GLY A 53 7.04 -12.10 -10.42
CA GLY A 53 7.89 -11.40 -11.37
C GLY A 53 7.28 -11.31 -12.77
N GLY A 54 7.38 -10.14 -13.39
CA GLY A 54 6.77 -9.82 -14.69
C GLY A 54 5.29 -9.42 -14.63
N ASP A 55 4.64 -9.53 -13.47
CA ASP A 55 3.22 -9.23 -13.31
C ASP A 55 2.94 -7.79 -12.83
N ARG A 56 1.68 -7.37 -12.91
CA ARG A 56 1.20 -6.04 -12.51
C ARG A 56 -0.10 -6.12 -11.71
N LYS A 57 -0.28 -5.20 -10.77
CA LYS A 57 -1.47 -5.16 -9.92
C LYS A 57 -1.98 -3.74 -9.67
N ILE A 58 -3.29 -3.58 -9.67
CA ILE A 58 -3.98 -2.41 -9.12
C ILE A 58 -4.41 -2.76 -7.68
N ILE A 59 -3.98 -1.93 -6.73
CA ILE A 59 -4.33 -2.00 -5.32
C ILE A 59 -5.28 -0.84 -5.03
N THR A 60 -6.55 -1.13 -4.79
CA THR A 60 -7.55 -0.10 -4.47
C THR A 60 -7.59 0.15 -2.97
N VAL A 61 -7.61 1.43 -2.58
CA VAL A 61 -7.79 1.81 -1.17
C VAL A 61 -9.29 1.92 -0.92
N SER A 62 -9.83 0.95 -0.19
CA SER A 62 -11.27 0.86 0.11
C SER A 62 -11.64 1.27 1.52
N ARG A 63 -10.62 1.57 2.34
CA ARG A 63 -10.76 1.95 3.75
C ARG A 63 -10.12 3.32 4.00
N PHE A 64 -10.54 3.94 5.09
CA PHE A 64 -10.34 5.35 5.35
C PHE A 64 -9.26 5.60 6.41
N GLY A 65 -8.25 6.39 6.07
CA GLY A 65 -7.25 6.90 7.00
C GLY A 65 -6.75 8.27 6.57
N ASN A 66 -5.94 8.91 7.40
CA ASN A 66 -5.27 10.16 7.02
C ASN A 66 -4.06 9.87 6.13
N TYR A 67 -3.40 8.72 6.36
CA TYR A 67 -2.25 8.26 5.60
C TYR A 67 -2.50 6.84 5.07
N THR A 68 -1.98 6.57 3.87
CA THR A 68 -1.95 5.24 3.26
C THR A 68 -0.57 4.97 2.65
N ARG A 69 -0.13 3.71 2.69
CA ARG A 69 1.15 3.29 2.09
C ARG A 69 1.10 1.85 1.59
N LEU A 70 2.06 1.50 0.75
CA LEU A 70 2.43 0.11 0.48
C LEU A 70 3.69 -0.23 1.27
N LEU A 71 3.59 -1.21 2.16
CA LEU A 71 4.75 -1.85 2.78
C LEU A 71 5.18 -3.00 1.88
N TYR A 72 6.45 -3.05 1.47
CA TYR A 72 7.00 -4.19 0.73
C TYR A 72 7.94 -5.01 1.63
N THR A 73 8.06 -6.31 1.35
CA THR A 73 9.00 -7.20 2.06
C THR A 73 9.64 -8.16 1.07
N LEU A 74 10.97 -8.26 1.11
CA LEU A 74 11.77 -9.00 0.11
C LEU A 74 12.69 -10.08 0.72
N GLY A 75 12.71 -10.22 2.05
CA GLY A 75 13.64 -11.14 2.73
C GLY A 75 15.09 -10.92 2.30
N ALA A 76 15.80 -11.99 1.95
CA ALA A 76 17.18 -11.96 1.45
C ALA A 76 17.29 -11.79 -0.09
N THR A 77 16.18 -11.53 -0.78
CA THR A 77 16.14 -11.40 -2.24
C THR A 77 16.04 -9.95 -2.68
N THR A 78 16.48 -9.67 -3.90
CA THR A 78 16.27 -8.37 -4.55
C THR A 78 15.08 -8.46 -5.49
N ALA A 79 14.13 -7.53 -5.40
CA ALA A 79 13.08 -7.35 -6.40
C ALA A 79 13.22 -5.98 -7.06
N THR A 80 12.82 -5.90 -8.32
CA THR A 80 12.78 -4.67 -9.11
C THR A 80 11.34 -4.37 -9.45
N PHE A 81 10.84 -3.22 -9.02
CA PHE A 81 9.45 -2.83 -9.27
C PHE A 81 9.29 -1.32 -9.33
N SER A 82 8.19 -0.88 -9.95
CA SER A 82 7.72 0.50 -9.94
C SER A 82 6.33 0.56 -9.32
N ALA A 83 6.06 1.60 -8.54
CA ALA A 83 4.74 1.86 -7.98
C ALA A 83 4.32 3.30 -8.28
N TYR A 84 3.07 3.48 -8.72
CA TYR A 84 2.47 4.78 -9.01
C TYR A 84 1.23 4.97 -8.15
N PHE A 85 1.10 6.15 -7.55
CA PHE A 85 -0.07 6.54 -6.79
C PHE A 85 -1.00 7.37 -7.66
N ASN A 86 -2.30 7.07 -7.62
CA ASN A 86 -3.32 7.88 -8.26
C ASN A 86 -4.44 8.18 -7.26
N GLY A 87 -4.76 9.46 -7.10
CA GLY A 87 -5.74 9.94 -6.12
C GLY A 87 -6.61 11.03 -6.72
N GLN A 88 -7.91 10.97 -6.44
CA GLN A 88 -8.89 11.99 -6.81
C GLN A 88 -9.55 12.56 -5.54
N SER A 89 -9.60 13.89 -5.46
CA SER A 89 -10.33 14.66 -4.44
C SER A 89 -11.79 14.87 -4.82
#